data_AF-A0A527FUW1-F1
#
_entry.id   AF-A0A527FUW1-F1
#
_cell.length_a   1.000
_cell.length_b   1.000
_cell.length_c   1.000
_cell.angle_alpha   90.00
_cell.angle_beta   90.00
_cell.angle_gamma   90.00
#
_symmetry.space_group_name_H-M   'P 1'
#
loop_
_entity.id
_entity.type
_entity.pdbx_description
1 polymer ?
#
loop_
_entity_poly.entity_id
_entity_poly.type
_entity_poly.pdbx_seq_one_letter_code
_entity_poly.pdbx_strand_id
1 'polypeptide(L)'
;RLVRRGYVTRLDGDRYSLTLKLFGLAQLHAPVRRLVSYATPLMRELAETSQQANQLVVFDRGSAVVIGQQEAPNYWGISIRVGSHISL
;
A
#
# COMPACT_ATOMS: atom_id res chain seq x y z
N ARG A 1 -15.20 -19.76 -7.19
CA ARG A 1 -15.91 -18.44 -7.07
C ARG A 1 -15.07 -17.26 -7.62
N LEU A 2 -13.75 -17.24 -7.45
CA LEU A 2 -12.88 -16.12 -7.89
C LEU A 2 -12.73 -16.00 -9.43
N VAL A 3 -12.62 -17.13 -10.14
CA VAL A 3 -12.58 -17.18 -11.62
C VAL A 3 -13.86 -16.58 -12.22
N ARG A 4 -15.04 -17.00 -11.75
CA ARG A 4 -16.35 -16.48 -12.18
C ARG A 4 -16.53 -14.98 -11.90
N ARG A 5 -15.86 -14.45 -10.86
CA ARG A 5 -15.86 -13.01 -10.55
C ARG A 5 -14.76 -12.24 -11.29
N GLY A 6 -13.94 -12.91 -12.08
CA GLY A 6 -12.88 -12.32 -12.88
C GLY A 6 -11.75 -11.73 -12.04
N TYR A 7 -11.48 -12.24 -10.83
CA TYR A 7 -10.32 -11.82 -10.04
C TYR A 7 -9.05 -12.60 -10.41
N VAL A 8 -9.22 -13.86 -10.79
CA VAL A 8 -8.16 -14.76 -11.26
C VAL A 8 -8.57 -15.37 -12.59
N THR A 9 -7.60 -15.60 -13.47
CA THR A 9 -7.79 -16.35 -14.72
C THR A 9 -7.09 -17.70 -14.61
N ARG A 10 -7.62 -18.71 -15.30
CA ARG A 10 -7.00 -20.04 -15.36
C ARG A 10 -5.99 -20.03 -16.52
N LEU A 11 -4.75 -20.40 -16.22
CA LEU A 11 -3.71 -20.69 -17.21
C LEU A 11 -3.81 -22.16 -17.61
N ASP A 12 -3.14 -22.58 -18.68
CA ASP A 12 -3.14 -23.99 -19.09
C ASP A 12 -2.75 -24.92 -17.93
N GLY A 13 -3.57 -25.96 -17.74
CA GLY A 13 -3.53 -26.86 -16.60
C GLY A 13 -4.28 -26.33 -15.37
N ASP A 14 -3.72 -26.56 -14.18
CA ASP A 14 -4.32 -26.22 -12.88
C ASP A 14 -3.73 -24.95 -12.24
N ARG A 15 -3.14 -24.09 -13.07
CA ARG A 15 -2.49 -22.84 -12.63
C ARG A 15 -3.44 -21.66 -12.74
N TYR A 16 -3.33 -20.73 -11.77
CA TYR A 16 -4.11 -19.50 -11.75
C TYR A 16 -3.19 -18.28 -11.77
N SER A 17 -3.60 -17.25 -12.49
CA SER A 17 -2.93 -15.94 -12.48
C SER A 17 -3.91 -14.84 -12.06
N LEU A 18 -3.39 -13.80 -11.40
CA LEU A 18 -4.18 -12.62 -11.05
C LEU A 18 -4.57 -11.85 -12.32
N THR A 19 -5.81 -11.40 -12.37
CA THR A 19 -6.27 -10.49 -13.43
C THR A 19 -6.03 -9.04 -13.03
N LEU A 20 -6.04 -8.13 -14.01
CA LEU A 20 -5.98 -6.69 -13.77
C LEU A 20 -7.20 -6.12 -13.03
N LYS A 21 -8.25 -6.91 -12.79
CA LYS A 21 -9.44 -6.46 -12.04
C LYS A 21 -9.09 -6.01 -10.62
N LEU A 22 -8.18 -6.72 -9.95
CA LEU A 22 -7.72 -6.31 -8.61
C LEU A 22 -6.88 -5.04 -8.66
N PHE A 23 -6.05 -4.88 -9.69
CA PHE A 23 -5.28 -3.66 -9.93
C PHE A 23 -6.18 -2.44 -10.17
N GLY A 24 -7.21 -2.58 -11.02
CA GLY A 24 -8.20 -1.53 -11.24
C GLY A 24 -9.00 -1.17 -9.99
N LEU A 25 -9.40 -2.16 -9.20
CA LEU A 25 -10.08 -1.94 -7.91
C LEU A 25 -9.20 -1.25 -6.87
N ALA A 26 -7.92 -1.60 -6.81
CA ALA A 26 -6.96 -0.91 -5.94
C ALA A 26 -6.81 0.57 -6.33
N GLN A 27 -6.84 0.89 -7.62
CA GLN A 27 -6.73 2.26 -8.12
C GLN A 27 -8.00 3.12 -8.00
N LEU A 28 -9.18 2.49 -7.83
CA LEU A 28 -10.46 3.20 -7.68
C LEU A 28 -10.58 4.00 -6.37
N HIS A 29 -9.72 3.75 -5.38
CA HIS A 29 -9.70 4.49 -4.11
C HIS A 29 -9.00 5.84 -4.23
N ALA A 30 -9.58 6.74 -5.03
CA ALA A 30 -9.10 8.10 -5.22
C ALA A 30 -8.87 8.92 -3.93
N PRO A 31 -9.65 8.76 -2.83
CA PRO A 31 -9.42 9.49 -1.58
C PRO A 31 -8.07 9.15 -0.91
N VAL A 32 -7.72 7.86 -0.84
CA VAL A 32 -6.46 7.40 -0.22
C VAL A 32 -5.27 7.89 -1.04
N ARG A 33 -5.33 7.76 -2.37
CA ARG A 33 -4.27 8.24 -3.24
C ARG A 33 -4.02 9.75 -3.10
N ARG A 34 -5.10 10.55 -3.06
CA ARG A 34 -4.98 12.00 -2.82
C ARG A 34 -4.35 12.32 -1.47
N LEU A 35 -4.78 11.64 -0.41
CA LEU A 35 -4.22 11.82 0.92
C LEU A 35 -2.71 11.53 0.95
N VAL A 36 -2.28 10.41 0.36
CA VAL A 36 -0.85 10.06 0.24
C VAL A 36 -0.09 11.12 -0.56
N SER A 37 -0.65 11.61 -1.67
CA SER A 37 -0.01 12.66 -2.47
C SER A 37 0.20 13.96 -1.69
N TYR A 38 -0.78 14.39 -0.87
CA TYR A 38 -0.64 15.56 -0.01
C TYR A 38 0.36 15.33 1.15
N ALA A 39 0.40 14.12 1.70
CA ALA A 39 1.28 13.78 2.82
C ALA A 39 2.74 13.55 2.42
N THR A 40 3.00 13.13 1.18
CA THR A 40 4.35 12.80 0.69
C THR A 40 5.40 13.90 0.94
N PRO A 41 5.17 15.19 0.61
CA PRO A 41 6.16 16.23 0.90
C PRO A 41 6.45 16.39 2.39
N LEU A 42 5.43 16.30 3.25
CA LEU A 42 5.58 16.38 4.71
C LEU A 42 6.35 15.17 5.27
N MET A 43 6.06 13.98 4.74
CA MET A 43 6.76 12.75 5.10
C MET A 43 8.24 12.83 4.71
N ARG A 44 8.56 13.43 3.56
CA ARG A 44 9.94 13.65 3.12
C ARG A 44 10.67 14.61 4.06
N GLU A 45 10.08 15.76 4.36
CA GLU A 45 10.65 16.73 5.29
C GLU A 45 10.89 16.11 6.68
N LEU A 46 9.94 15.30 7.16
CA LEU A 46 10.10 14.57 8.41
C LEU A 46 11.25 13.56 8.34
N ALA A 47 11.40 12.83 7.22
CA ALA A 47 12.50 11.88 7.05
C ALA A 47 13.86 12.59 6.97
N GLU A 48 13.92 13.75 6.32
CA GLU A 48 15.13 14.58 6.23
C GLU A 48 15.54 15.14 7.59
N THR A 49 14.58 15.65 8.37
CA THR A 49 14.85 16.22 9.68
C THR A 49 15.17 15.17 10.75
N SER A 50 14.45 14.04 10.74
CA SER A 50 14.66 12.96 11.72
C SER A 50 15.76 11.98 11.36
N GLN A 51 16.20 11.95 10.09
CA GLN A 51 17.06 10.90 9.53
C GLN A 51 16.47 9.48 9.69
N GLN A 52 15.14 9.36 9.82
CA GLN A 52 14.44 8.08 9.99
C GLN A 52 13.40 7.85 8.90
N ALA A 53 13.06 6.60 8.66
CA ALA A 53 11.90 6.24 7.84
C ALA A 53 10.60 6.56 8.59
N ASN A 54 9.55 6.93 7.85
CA ASN A 54 8.22 7.14 8.42
C ASN A 54 7.12 6.53 7.57
N GLN A 55 5.98 6.26 8.20
CA GLN A 55 4.83 5.60 7.58
C GLN A 55 3.57 6.42 7.80
N LEU A 56 2.71 6.44 6.78
CA LEU A 56 1.37 7.00 6.86
C LEU A 56 0.37 5.86 7.00
N VAL A 57 -0.44 5.91 8.05
CA VAL A 57 -1.36 4.84 8.44
C VAL A 57 -2.77 5.40 8.57
N VAL A 58 -3.75 4.65 8.08
CA VAL A 58 -5.18 4.94 8.31
C VAL A 58 -5.83 3.80 9.05
N PHE A 59 -6.84 4.13 9.84
CA PHE A 59 -7.67 3.12 10.48
C PHE A 59 -8.84 2.76 9.56
N ASP A 60 -8.86 1.52 9.06
CA ASP A 60 -9.96 0.99 8.26
C ASP A 60 -10.46 -0.33 8.87
N ARG A 61 -11.78 -0.43 9.08
CA ARG A 61 -12.46 -1.67 9.50
C ARG A 61 -11.82 -2.38 10.72
N GLY A 62 -11.35 -1.62 11.69
CA GLY A 62 -10.75 -2.18 12.91
C GLY A 62 -9.28 -2.58 12.77
N SER A 63 -8.61 -2.20 11.68
CA SER A 63 -7.19 -2.46 11.45
C SER A 63 -6.45 -1.18 11.05
N ALA A 64 -5.23 -1.04 11.53
CA ALA A 64 -4.31 -0.01 11.08
C ALA A 64 -3.66 -0.45 9.77
N VAL A 65 -3.91 0.28 8.69
CA VAL A 65 -3.42 -0.03 7.34
C VAL A 65 -2.43 1.03 6.88
N VAL A 66 -1.22 0.60 6.54
CA VAL A 66 -0.20 1.49 5.98
C VAL A 66 -0.61 1.88 4.55
N ILE A 67 -0.77 3.18 4.30
CA ILE A 67 -1.15 3.72 2.98
C ILE A 67 -0.01 4.47 2.29
N GLY A 68 1.05 4.83 3.02
CA GLY A 68 2.24 5.47 2.47
C GLY A 68 3.48 5.15 3.31
N GLN A 69 4.65 5.20 2.68
CA GLN A 69 5.94 5.04 3.35
C GLN A 69 6.95 6.02 2.74
N GLN A 70 7.82 6.57 3.57
CA GLN A 70 8.97 7.36 3.15
C GLN A 70 10.22 6.78 3.82
N GLU A 71 11.22 6.48 3.00
CA GLU A 71 12.48 5.91 3.46
C GLU A 71 13.37 6.98 4.10
N ALA A 72 14.26 6.53 4.99
CA ALA A 72 15.28 7.38 5.58
C ALA A 72 16.25 7.88 4.49
N PRO A 73 16.74 9.13 4.58
CA PRO A 73 17.69 9.69 3.60
C PRO A 73 19.01 8.90 3.51
N ASN A 74 19.42 8.31 4.63
CA ASN A 74 20.66 7.54 4.75
C ASN A 74 20.35 6.12 5.20
N TYR A 75 21.04 5.16 4.58
CA TYR A 75 20.74 3.73 4.60
C TYR A 75 20.68 3.21 6.03
N TRP A 76 19.48 3.01 6.57
CA TRP A 76 18.98 1.92 7.42
C TRP A 76 17.52 2.20 7.78
N GLY A 77 16.60 1.31 7.40
CA GLY A 77 15.18 1.47 7.72
C GLY A 77 14.39 0.17 7.61
N ILE A 78 13.47 -0.05 8.55
CA ILE A 78 12.48 -1.13 8.48
C ILE A 78 11.42 -0.72 7.46
N SER A 79 11.38 -1.39 6.31
CA SER A 79 10.34 -1.19 5.30
C SER A 79 9.07 -1.95 5.70
N ILE A 80 8.03 -1.22 6.06
CA ILE A 80 6.67 -1.77 6.15
C ILE A 80 5.96 -1.45 4.84
N ARG A 81 5.67 -2.48 4.04
CA ARG A 81 5.04 -2.30 2.73
C ARG A 81 3.66 -1.66 2.85
N VAL A 82 3.34 -0.76 1.93
CA VAL A 82 1.98 -0.25 1.75
C VAL A 82 0.99 -1.41 1.60
N GLY A 83 -0.11 -1.35 2.33
CA GLY A 83 -1.11 -2.42 2.44
C GLY A 83 -0.86 -3.39 3.60
N SER A 84 0.20 -3.22 4.39
CA SER A 84 0.43 -4.04 5.59
C SER A 84 -0.56 -3.64 6.69
N HIS A 85 -1.06 -4.65 7.41
CA HIS A 85 -1.83 -4.47 8.63
C HIS A 85 -0.87 -4.41 9.81
N ILE A 86 -0.95 -3.35 10.60
CA ILE A 86 -0.21 -3.23 11.85
C ILE A 86 -1.16 -3.64 12.99
N SER A 87 -0.74 -4.62 13.78
CA SER A 87 -1.38 -4.93 15.06
C SER A 87 -0.99 -3.83 16.05
N LEU A 88 -1.96 -3.11 16.60
CA LEU A 88 -1.79 -2.16 17.70
C LEU A 88 -1.92 -2.87 19.04
#